data_AF-A0A6A5G7M3-F1
#
_entry.id   AF-A0A6A5G7M3-F1
#
_cell.length_a   1.000
_cell.length_b   1.000
_cell.length_c   1.000
_cell.angle_alpha   90.00
_cell.angle_beta   90.00
_cell.angle_gamma   90.00
#
_symmetry.space_group_name_H-M   'P 1'
#
loop_
_entity.id
_entity.type
_entity.pdbx_description
1 polymer ?
#
loop_
_entity_poly.entity_id
_entity_poly.type
_entity_poly.pdbx_seq_one_letter_code
_entity_poly.pdbx_strand_id
1 'polypeptide(L)'
;MLAISILLCPIFYLPMIGYQSNGLIRYVPLNLAFPAIFTVYCLLGVVVSVMDLFHYRLKAISSRNSGTRNQKIRRYLQRLVYMTYIILLFTAISYLGLLTVQSSQPTIKPMIFEKYHMSEVWCPKFLVSDPYTWPIILAICTTFIFILFVGSVVLFCGAFTLLILLASRKDLSEYTLKVQKRFTTVLIVQAAVHVIFILGPIITIVASVYFDIYINDGGLAFFFVEAHQGTASTLVFIFTHSVTKKSVNYAVNRGRKIVGLHPSNNIWSVSKVEVRSKSVV
;
A
#
# COMPACT_ATOMS: atom_id res chain seq x y z
N MET A 1 8.20 -5.47 -4.46
CA MET A 1 7.49 -6.55 -3.74
C MET A 1 8.11 -7.92 -4.00
N LEU A 2 8.21 -8.41 -5.23
CA LEU A 2 8.76 -9.75 -5.50
C LEU A 2 10.21 -9.95 -4.98
N ALA A 3 11.09 -8.96 -5.16
CA ALA A 3 12.43 -8.96 -4.58
C ALA A 3 12.44 -8.92 -3.04
N ILE A 4 11.48 -8.21 -2.42
CA ILE A 4 11.30 -8.11 -0.96
C ILE A 4 10.84 -9.46 -0.42
N SER A 5 9.92 -10.14 -1.11
CA SER A 5 9.44 -11.48 -0.76
C SER A 5 10.54 -12.52 -0.79
N ILE A 6 11.46 -12.47 -1.77
CA ILE A 6 12.60 -13.40 -1.86
C ILE A 6 13.68 -13.05 -0.82
N LEU A 7 13.97 -11.77 -0.62
CA LEU A 7 15.06 -11.33 0.26
C LEU A 7 14.71 -11.48 1.74
N LEU A 8 13.46 -11.20 2.13
CA LEU A 8 13.04 -11.14 3.53
C LEU A 8 12.15 -12.32 3.93
N CYS A 9 11.26 -12.78 3.05
CA CYS A 9 10.26 -13.84 3.32
C CYS A 9 9.77 -13.82 4.79
N PRO A 10 9.08 -12.75 5.22
CA PRO A 10 8.66 -12.59 6.61
C PRO A 10 7.54 -13.58 6.95
N ILE A 11 7.63 -14.19 8.12
CA ILE A 11 6.62 -15.07 8.70
C ILE A 11 6.31 -14.53 10.09
N PHE A 12 5.03 -14.31 10.38
CA PHE A 12 4.56 -13.97 11.71
C PHE A 12 3.93 -15.18 12.35
N TYR A 13 3.76 -15.15 13.67
CA TYR A 13 3.13 -16.25 14.40
C TYR A 13 2.19 -15.68 15.43
N LEU A 14 0.91 -15.57 15.10
CA LEU A 14 -0.14 -15.08 16.01
C LEU A 14 -0.65 -16.21 16.91
N PRO A 15 -1.16 -15.93 18.12
CA PRO A 15 -1.41 -14.60 18.73
C PRO A 15 -0.19 -13.97 19.42
N MET A 16 0.94 -14.68 19.55
CA MET A 16 2.18 -14.05 20.02
C MET A 16 2.69 -13.02 18.99
N ILE A 17 3.47 -12.00 19.41
CA ILE A 17 4.16 -11.15 18.42
C ILE A 17 5.49 -11.84 18.08
N GLY A 18 5.36 -12.94 17.35
CA GLY A 18 6.46 -13.73 16.83
C GLY A 18 6.81 -13.34 15.40
N TYR A 19 8.08 -13.17 15.10
CA TYR A 19 8.60 -12.83 13.77
C TYR A 19 9.79 -13.71 13.39
N GLN A 20 9.78 -14.19 12.15
CA GLN A 20 10.89 -14.90 11.54
C GLN A 20 11.09 -14.43 10.10
N SER A 21 12.35 -14.35 9.66
CA SER A 21 12.70 -14.11 8.27
C SER A 21 13.33 -15.39 7.68
N ASN A 22 12.70 -15.94 6.64
CA ASN A 22 13.19 -17.12 5.92
C ASN A 22 13.86 -16.80 4.58
N GLY A 23 14.01 -15.52 4.23
CA GLY A 23 14.65 -15.09 2.99
C GLY A 23 16.18 -15.11 3.04
N LEU A 24 16.82 -14.59 2.00
CA LEU A 24 18.29 -14.51 1.89
C LEU A 24 18.95 -13.75 3.04
N ILE A 25 18.25 -12.76 3.63
CA ILE A 25 18.80 -11.98 4.76
C ILE A 25 19.06 -12.86 6.00
N ARG A 26 18.44 -14.05 6.08
CA ARG A 26 18.65 -15.03 7.14
C ARG A 26 20.13 -15.46 7.24
N TYR A 27 20.89 -15.40 6.15
CA TYR A 27 22.30 -15.81 6.13
C TYR A 27 23.25 -14.71 6.62
N VAL A 28 22.76 -13.49 6.82
CA VAL A 28 23.56 -12.36 7.30
C VAL A 28 23.43 -12.23 8.82
N PRO A 29 24.53 -12.08 9.58
CA PRO A 29 24.49 -11.92 11.04
C PRO A 29 24.07 -10.49 11.43
N LEU A 30 22.80 -10.15 11.18
CA LEU A 30 22.18 -8.88 11.56
C LEU A 30 21.32 -9.03 12.81
N ASN A 31 20.90 -7.90 13.38
CA ASN A 31 19.90 -7.87 14.43
C ASN A 31 18.60 -8.55 13.96
N LEU A 32 17.99 -9.39 14.80
CA LEU A 32 16.79 -10.17 14.48
C LEU A 32 15.58 -9.29 14.13
N ALA A 33 15.53 -8.06 14.66
CA ALA A 33 14.49 -7.08 14.34
C ALA A 33 14.74 -6.35 13.01
N PHE A 34 15.95 -6.40 12.45
CA PHE A 34 16.31 -5.66 11.25
C PHE A 34 15.45 -6.02 10.03
N PRO A 35 15.19 -7.30 9.70
CA PRO A 35 14.35 -7.66 8.57
C PRO A 35 12.90 -7.14 8.71
N ALA A 36 12.36 -7.11 9.94
CA ALA A 36 11.04 -6.57 10.21
C ALA A 36 11.00 -5.05 9.95
N ILE A 37 11.97 -4.30 10.50
CA ILE A 37 12.09 -2.85 10.30
C ILE A 37 12.27 -2.52 8.81
N PHE A 38 13.15 -3.25 8.12
CA PHE A 38 13.40 -3.04 6.70
C PHE A 38 12.15 -3.31 5.84
N THR A 39 11.35 -4.33 6.19
CA THR A 39 10.07 -4.61 5.51
C THR A 39 9.11 -3.42 5.65
N VAL A 40 8.97 -2.88 6.86
CA VAL A 40 8.13 -1.70 7.13
C VAL A 40 8.63 -0.48 6.36
N TYR A 41 9.95 -0.24 6.31
CA TYR A 41 10.51 0.89 5.58
C TYR A 41 10.26 0.79 4.07
N CYS A 42 10.33 -0.42 3.51
CA CYS A 42 9.95 -0.64 2.11
C CYS A 42 8.47 -0.28 1.87
N LEU A 43 7.58 -0.64 2.79
CA LEU A 43 6.15 -0.29 2.71
C LEU A 43 5.95 1.23 2.82
N LEU A 44 6.63 1.90 3.76
CA LEU A 44 6.59 3.36 3.90
C LEU A 44 7.08 4.05 2.61
N GLY A 45 8.13 3.54 1.96
CA GLY A 45 8.63 4.07 0.69
C GLY A 45 7.62 3.95 -0.46
N VAL A 46 6.82 2.88 -0.49
CA VAL A 46 5.70 2.76 -1.45
C VAL A 46 4.67 3.85 -1.20
N VAL A 47 4.33 4.12 0.07
CA VAL A 47 3.38 5.18 0.43
C VAL A 47 3.91 6.56 0.04
N VAL A 48 5.19 6.87 0.27
CA VAL A 48 5.85 8.12 -0.19
C VAL A 48 5.65 8.30 -1.70
N SER A 49 5.90 7.23 -2.48
CA SER A 49 5.77 7.28 -3.94
C SER A 49 4.34 7.61 -4.39
N VAL A 50 3.34 7.05 -3.70
CA VAL A 50 1.92 7.37 -3.95
C VAL A 50 1.63 8.82 -3.55
N MET A 51 2.14 9.30 -2.42
CA MET A 51 1.93 10.68 -1.96
C MET A 51 2.53 11.69 -2.95
N ASP A 52 3.75 11.44 -3.43
CA ASP A 52 4.41 12.27 -4.43
C ASP A 52 3.57 12.37 -5.71
N LEU A 53 3.01 11.25 -6.17
CA LEU A 53 2.13 11.23 -7.33
C LEU A 53 0.91 12.15 -7.12
N PHE A 54 0.27 12.10 -5.95
CA PHE A 54 -0.84 13.01 -5.62
C PHE A 54 -0.39 14.47 -5.53
N HIS A 55 0.77 14.73 -4.90
CA HIS A 55 1.33 16.07 -4.79
C HIS A 55 1.59 16.71 -6.16
N TYR A 56 2.26 15.99 -7.06
CA TYR A 56 2.53 16.46 -8.42
C TYR A 56 1.24 16.70 -9.21
N ARG A 57 0.21 15.88 -9.02
CA ARG A 57 -1.09 16.06 -9.69
C ARG A 57 -1.83 17.30 -9.19
N LEU A 58 -1.85 17.52 -7.88
CA LEU A 58 -2.39 18.74 -7.30
C LEU A 58 -1.66 19.98 -7.85
N LYS A 59 -0.33 19.91 -8.00
CA LYS A 59 0.47 20.99 -8.58
C LYS A 59 0.20 21.21 -10.08
N ALA A 60 0.02 20.15 -10.86
CA ALA A 60 -0.26 20.25 -12.30
C ALA A 60 -1.66 20.84 -12.60
N ILE A 61 -2.68 20.43 -11.85
CA ILE A 61 -4.04 20.97 -12.00
C ILE A 61 -4.11 22.42 -11.54
N SER A 62 -3.31 22.75 -10.52
CA SER A 62 -3.18 24.10 -9.97
C SER A 62 -2.70 25.16 -10.97
N SER A 63 -1.82 24.83 -11.92
CA SER A 63 -1.33 25.83 -12.89
C SER A 63 -2.42 26.25 -13.90
N ARG A 64 -3.52 25.49 -14.00
CA ARG A 64 -4.57 25.68 -15.01
C ARG A 64 -5.85 26.31 -14.47
N ASN A 65 -6.04 26.38 -13.14
CA ASN A 65 -7.26 26.91 -12.54
C ASN A 65 -6.92 28.01 -11.52
N SER A 66 -7.16 29.28 -11.91
CA SER A 66 -6.77 30.47 -11.16
C SER A 66 -7.81 30.96 -10.14
N GLY A 67 -8.93 30.27 -9.96
CA GLY A 67 -9.99 30.70 -9.03
C GLY A 67 -9.51 30.82 -7.57
N THR A 68 -9.80 31.96 -6.92
CA THR A 68 -9.35 32.29 -5.55
C THR A 68 -9.77 31.25 -4.50
N ARG A 69 -10.99 30.70 -4.61
CA ARG A 69 -11.49 29.60 -3.76
C ARG A 69 -10.67 28.32 -3.95
N ASN A 70 -10.36 27.97 -5.19
CA ASN A 70 -9.59 26.76 -5.52
C ASN A 70 -8.14 26.88 -5.03
N GLN A 71 -7.57 28.08 -5.03
CA GLN A 71 -6.24 28.32 -4.45
C GLN A 71 -6.20 28.16 -2.92
N LYS A 72 -7.25 28.56 -2.19
CA LYS A 72 -7.33 28.33 -0.73
C LYS A 72 -7.40 26.82 -0.42
N ILE A 73 -8.30 26.11 -1.11
CA ILE A 73 -8.43 24.64 -0.99
C ILE A 73 -7.09 23.96 -1.30
N ARG A 74 -6.40 24.37 -2.38
CA ARG A 74 -5.08 23.83 -2.73
C ARG A 74 -4.05 23.99 -1.63
N ARG A 75 -3.92 25.20 -1.07
CA ARG A 75 -2.94 25.45 0.02
C ARG A 75 -3.23 24.57 1.23
N TYR A 76 -4.50 24.36 1.53
CA TYR A 76 -4.92 23.45 2.58
C TYR A 76 -4.53 21.99 2.26
N LEU A 77 -4.84 21.49 1.05
CA LEU A 77 -4.46 20.14 0.62
C LEU A 77 -2.94 19.93 0.61
N GLN A 78 -2.16 20.90 0.13
CA GLN A 78 -0.71 20.83 0.17
C GLN A 78 -0.19 20.74 1.61
N ARG A 79 -0.77 21.52 2.53
CA ARG A 79 -0.42 21.44 3.95
C ARG A 79 -0.73 20.06 4.54
N LEU A 80 -1.87 19.45 4.19
CA LEU A 80 -2.19 18.08 4.60
C LEU A 80 -1.19 17.04 4.08
N VAL A 81 -0.78 17.17 2.82
CA VAL A 81 0.26 16.30 2.24
C VAL A 81 1.59 16.48 2.98
N TYR A 82 1.99 17.72 3.31
CA TYR A 82 3.20 17.96 4.12
C TYR A 82 3.12 17.37 5.53
N MET A 83 1.97 17.49 6.20
CA MET A 83 1.75 16.84 7.50
C MET A 83 1.86 15.31 7.41
N THR A 84 1.47 14.75 6.26
CA THR A 84 1.59 13.30 6.01
C THR A 84 3.05 12.85 6.01
N TYR A 85 3.97 13.62 5.40
CA TYR A 85 5.41 13.30 5.46
C TYR A 85 5.97 13.40 6.87
N ILE A 86 5.49 14.35 7.69
CA ILE A 86 5.91 14.47 9.09
C ILE A 86 5.48 13.24 9.89
N ILE A 87 4.22 12.80 9.73
CA ILE A 87 3.71 11.61 10.41
C ILE A 87 4.42 10.35 9.92
N LEU A 88 4.77 10.29 8.63
CA LEU A 88 5.57 9.20 8.07
C LEU A 88 6.95 9.13 8.73
N LEU A 89 7.62 10.27 8.90
CA LEU A 89 8.93 10.33 9.57
C LEU A 89 8.81 9.87 11.03
N PHE A 90 7.79 10.34 11.75
CA PHE A 90 7.54 9.92 13.13
C PHE A 90 7.31 8.40 13.23
N THR A 91 6.55 7.84 12.29
CA THR A 91 6.30 6.40 12.20
C THR A 91 7.59 5.65 11.87
N ALA A 92 8.44 6.13 10.95
CA ALA A 92 9.72 5.49 10.68
C ALA A 92 10.62 5.46 11.94
N ILE A 93 10.69 6.57 12.67
CA ILE A 93 11.48 6.67 13.90
C ILE A 93 10.96 5.74 14.99
N SER A 94 9.63 5.58 15.15
CA SER A 94 9.07 4.68 16.17
C SER A 94 9.51 3.23 15.97
N TYR A 95 9.62 2.78 14.71
CA TYR A 95 10.06 1.43 14.38
C TYR A 95 11.55 1.15 14.70
N LEU A 96 12.40 2.18 14.81
CA LEU A 96 13.78 1.97 15.30
C LEU A 96 13.82 1.44 16.73
N GLY A 97 12.79 1.72 17.54
CA GLY A 97 12.64 1.17 18.88
C GLY A 97 12.64 -0.36 18.91
N LEU A 98 12.22 -1.04 17.84
CA LEU A 98 12.22 -2.51 17.76
C LEU A 98 13.63 -3.11 17.85
N LEU A 99 14.69 -2.35 17.54
CA LEU A 99 16.08 -2.84 17.68
C LEU A 99 16.41 -3.20 19.13
N THR A 100 15.75 -2.56 20.10
CA THR A 100 15.93 -2.82 21.54
C THR A 100 15.31 -4.15 21.99
N VAL A 101 14.36 -4.69 21.23
CA VAL A 101 13.63 -5.93 21.56
C VAL A 101 14.54 -7.17 21.44
N GLN A 102 15.66 -7.08 20.70
CA GLN A 102 16.62 -8.17 20.68
C GLN A 102 17.24 -8.42 22.06
N SER A 103 17.47 -7.37 22.86
CA SER A 103 18.10 -7.51 24.17
C SER A 103 17.21 -8.20 25.19
N SER A 104 15.88 -8.18 25.00
CA SER A 104 14.90 -8.79 25.91
C SER A 104 14.51 -10.24 25.54
N GLN A 105 15.02 -10.79 24.44
CA GLN A 105 14.78 -12.18 24.02
C GLN A 105 15.04 -13.25 25.11
N PRO A 106 16.15 -13.24 25.86
CA PRO A 106 16.42 -14.32 26.82
C PRO A 106 15.39 -14.38 27.95
N THR A 107 14.80 -13.24 28.32
CA THR A 107 13.76 -13.17 29.36
C THR A 107 12.38 -13.48 28.80
N ILE A 108 12.06 -12.99 27.59
CA ILE A 108 10.70 -13.10 27.00
C ILE A 108 10.41 -14.51 26.49
N LYS A 109 11.38 -15.20 25.87
CA LYS A 109 11.18 -16.53 25.30
C LYS A 109 10.61 -17.57 26.27
N PRO A 110 11.14 -17.76 27.50
CA PRO A 110 10.56 -18.71 28.44
C PRO A 110 9.13 -18.32 28.86
N MET A 111 8.86 -17.04 29.09
CA MET A 111 7.51 -16.56 29.47
C MET A 111 6.47 -16.84 28.38
N ILE A 112 6.84 -16.62 27.12
CA ILE A 112 5.95 -16.86 25.97
C ILE A 112 5.76 -18.35 25.71
N PHE A 113 6.81 -19.16 25.91
CA PHE A 113 6.70 -20.61 25.83
C PHE A 113 5.77 -21.18 26.92
N GLU A 114 5.83 -20.63 28.13
CA GLU A 114 4.91 -21.01 29.21
C GLU A 114 3.46 -20.63 28.89
N LYS A 115 3.22 -19.45 28.29
CA LYS A 115 1.85 -19.00 27.95
C LYS A 115 1.24 -19.74 26.75
N TYR A 116 2.01 -19.96 25.68
CA TYR A 116 1.47 -20.44 24.39
C TYR A 116 1.91 -21.86 24.02
N HIS A 117 2.86 -22.47 24.74
CA HIS A 117 3.40 -23.81 24.51
C HIS A 117 3.92 -24.07 23.07
N MET A 118 4.36 -23.02 22.37
CA MET A 118 4.86 -23.12 20.99
C MET A 118 6.36 -23.38 20.96
N SER A 119 6.77 -24.49 20.36
CA SER A 119 8.17 -24.92 20.30
C SER A 119 9.07 -24.01 19.43
N GLU A 120 8.47 -23.28 18.50
CA GLU A 120 9.09 -22.37 17.54
C GLU A 120 9.87 -21.24 18.22
N VAL A 121 9.46 -20.88 19.45
CA VAL A 121 10.06 -19.82 20.27
C VAL A 121 11.57 -20.04 20.49
N TRP A 122 11.98 -21.29 20.57
CA TRP A 122 13.37 -21.70 20.83
C TRP A 122 14.28 -21.60 19.62
N CYS A 123 13.74 -21.36 18.42
CA CYS A 123 14.58 -21.15 17.24
C CYS A 123 15.45 -19.88 17.42
N PRO A 124 16.78 -19.95 17.18
CA PRO A 124 17.69 -18.84 17.44
C PRO A 124 17.43 -17.63 16.53
N LYS A 125 16.79 -17.84 15.38
CA LYS A 125 16.43 -16.78 14.42
C LYS A 125 14.99 -16.29 14.58
N PHE A 126 14.33 -16.72 15.66
CA PHE A 126 12.97 -16.35 15.99
C PHE A 126 12.99 -15.18 16.96
N LEU A 127 12.33 -14.08 16.56
CA LEU A 127 12.15 -12.89 17.37
C LEU A 127 10.77 -12.95 18.02
N VAL A 128 10.72 -12.79 19.34
CA VAL A 128 9.46 -12.72 20.08
C VAL A 128 9.37 -11.41 20.83
N SER A 129 8.24 -10.73 20.73
CA SER A 129 8.00 -9.48 21.43
C SER A 129 6.81 -9.62 22.36
N ASP A 130 6.91 -9.00 23.53
CA ASP A 130 5.75 -8.82 24.40
C ASP A 130 4.93 -7.61 23.88
N PRO A 131 3.63 -7.80 23.55
CA PRO A 131 2.76 -6.74 23.05
C PRO A 131 2.60 -5.55 24.00
N TYR A 132 2.88 -5.72 25.29
CA TYR A 132 2.74 -4.67 26.29
C TYR A 132 4.01 -3.82 26.48
N THR A 133 5.08 -4.13 25.74
CA THR A 133 6.30 -3.33 25.80
C THR A 133 6.12 -1.99 25.07
N TRP A 134 6.66 -0.92 25.65
CA TRP A 134 6.51 0.44 25.11
C TRP A 134 6.93 0.60 23.63
N PRO A 135 7.99 -0.06 23.10
CA PRO A 135 8.37 0.10 21.69
C PRO A 135 7.33 -0.50 20.76
N ILE A 136 6.72 -1.63 21.16
CA ILE A 136 5.70 -2.32 20.37
C ILE A 136 4.38 -1.53 20.40
N ILE A 137 3.95 -1.07 21.57
CA ILE A 137 2.77 -0.20 21.71
C ILE A 137 2.94 1.05 20.86
N LEU A 138 4.11 1.70 20.93
CA LEU A 138 4.40 2.89 20.13
C LEU A 138 4.34 2.59 18.63
N ALA A 139 4.94 1.49 18.16
CA ALA A 139 4.89 1.10 16.76
C ALA A 139 3.45 0.83 16.28
N ILE A 140 2.64 0.11 17.05
CA ILE A 140 1.22 -0.15 16.73
C ILE A 140 0.42 1.15 16.66
N CYS A 141 0.52 2.00 17.69
CA CYS A 141 -0.22 3.26 17.76
C CYS A 141 0.15 4.20 16.61
N THR A 142 1.45 4.39 16.35
CA THR A 142 1.91 5.23 15.24
C THR A 142 1.47 4.71 13.89
N THR A 143 1.49 3.39 13.68
CA THR A 143 1.02 2.75 12.44
C THR A 143 -0.48 2.95 12.23
N PHE A 144 -1.28 2.81 13.28
CA PHE A 144 -2.72 3.04 13.20
C PHE A 144 -3.05 4.49 12.86
N ILE A 145 -2.40 5.45 13.55
CA ILE A 145 -2.53 6.89 13.27
C ILE A 145 -2.09 7.20 11.83
N PHE A 146 -0.95 6.65 11.39
CA PHE A 146 -0.43 6.82 10.05
C PHE A 146 -1.42 6.35 8.99
N ILE A 147 -1.96 5.14 9.11
CA ILE A 147 -2.88 4.57 8.12
C ILE A 147 -4.17 5.39 8.04
N LEU A 148 -4.77 5.73 9.19
CA LEU A 148 -5.99 6.53 9.22
C LEU A 148 -5.77 7.92 8.62
N PHE A 149 -4.68 8.58 8.99
CA PHE A 149 -4.37 9.92 8.52
C PHE A 149 -4.06 9.93 7.02
N VAL A 150 -3.13 9.08 6.57
CA VAL A 150 -2.73 8.98 5.16
C VAL A 150 -3.94 8.58 4.31
N GLY A 151 -4.68 7.54 4.71
CA GLY A 151 -5.87 7.09 3.99
C GLY A 151 -6.89 8.21 3.81
N SER A 152 -7.15 8.96 4.89
CA SER A 152 -8.06 10.11 4.85
C SER A 152 -7.54 11.23 3.94
N VAL A 153 -6.27 11.60 4.05
CA VAL A 153 -5.65 12.67 3.23
C VAL A 153 -5.69 12.31 1.75
N VAL A 154 -5.41 11.06 1.39
CA VAL A 154 -5.42 10.61 -0.01
C VAL A 154 -6.83 10.66 -0.59
N LEU A 155 -7.82 10.12 0.13
CA LEU A 155 -9.22 10.15 -0.31
C LEU A 155 -9.71 11.59 -0.45
N PHE A 156 -9.38 12.45 0.52
CA PHE A 156 -9.74 13.86 0.50
C PHE A 156 -9.05 14.60 -0.66
N CYS A 157 -7.75 14.42 -0.85
CA CYS A 157 -7.02 15.00 -1.98
C CYS A 157 -7.60 14.54 -3.32
N GLY A 158 -7.91 13.25 -3.47
CA GLY A 158 -8.53 12.71 -4.68
C GLY A 158 -9.91 13.32 -4.96
N ALA A 159 -10.79 13.36 -3.94
CA ALA A 159 -12.13 13.92 -4.05
C ALA A 159 -12.09 15.41 -4.43
N PHE A 160 -11.29 16.21 -3.75
CA PHE A 160 -11.17 17.64 -4.06
C PHE A 160 -10.52 17.90 -5.41
N THR A 161 -9.55 17.07 -5.81
CA THR A 161 -8.97 17.14 -7.16
C THR A 161 -10.05 16.92 -8.22
N LEU A 162 -10.95 15.97 -8.00
CA LEU A 162 -12.07 15.70 -8.89
C LEU A 162 -13.08 16.86 -8.91
N LEU A 163 -13.41 17.44 -7.74
CA LEU A 163 -14.29 18.60 -7.65
C LEU A 163 -13.73 19.83 -8.38
N ILE A 164 -12.44 20.12 -8.19
CA ILE A 164 -11.75 21.22 -8.88
C ILE A 164 -11.76 20.99 -10.39
N LEU A 165 -11.51 19.75 -10.83
CA LEU A 165 -11.54 19.39 -12.24
C LEU A 165 -12.95 19.56 -12.85
N LEU A 166 -14.00 19.16 -12.13
CA LEU A 166 -15.38 19.37 -12.57
C LEU A 166 -15.75 20.87 -12.65
N ALA A 167 -15.25 21.67 -11.72
CA ALA A 167 -15.44 23.12 -11.74
C ALA A 167 -14.72 23.79 -12.92
N SER A 168 -13.58 23.25 -13.35
CA SER A 168 -12.81 23.72 -14.52
C SER A 168 -13.30 23.19 -15.87
N ARG A 169 -14.51 22.62 -15.96
CA ARG A 169 -15.04 22.07 -17.22
C ARG A 169 -15.07 23.09 -18.36
N LYS A 170 -15.22 24.39 -18.04
CA LYS A 170 -15.28 25.47 -19.04
C LYS A 170 -13.90 25.90 -19.56
N ASP A 171 -12.83 25.65 -18.81
CA ASP A 171 -11.47 26.12 -19.11
C ASP A 171 -10.59 25.05 -19.78
N LEU A 172 -11.10 23.83 -19.91
CA LEU A 172 -10.36 22.65 -20.38
C LEU A 172 -11.04 22.05 -21.61
N SER A 173 -10.23 21.58 -22.57
CA SER A 173 -10.76 20.82 -23.69
C SER A 173 -11.45 19.53 -23.21
N GLU A 174 -12.54 19.14 -23.87
CA GLU A 174 -13.34 17.97 -23.47
C GLU A 174 -12.51 16.70 -23.39
N TYR A 175 -11.56 16.54 -24.31
CA TYR A 175 -10.62 15.42 -24.31
C TYR A 175 -9.73 15.41 -23.05
N THR A 176 -9.12 16.54 -22.70
CA THR A 176 -8.25 16.65 -21.52
C THR A 176 -9.02 16.40 -20.24
N LEU A 177 -10.23 16.95 -20.14
CA LEU A 177 -11.11 16.77 -18.98
C LEU A 177 -11.47 15.28 -18.80
N LYS A 178 -11.84 14.60 -19.89
CA LYS A 178 -12.20 13.16 -19.86
C LYS A 178 -11.04 12.30 -19.38
N VAL A 179 -9.83 12.57 -19.87
CA VAL A 179 -8.62 11.84 -19.48
C VAL A 179 -8.26 12.09 -18.00
N GLN A 180 -8.24 13.36 -17.56
CA GLN A 180 -7.91 13.72 -16.18
C GLN A 180 -8.94 13.14 -15.19
N LYS A 181 -10.25 13.21 -15.52
CA LYS A 181 -11.31 12.67 -14.65
C LYS A 181 -11.16 11.17 -14.47
N ARG A 182 -10.91 10.45 -15.57
CA ARG A 182 -10.70 9.00 -15.53
C ARG A 182 -9.47 8.64 -14.72
N PHE A 183 -8.36 9.34 -14.94
CA PHE A 183 -7.11 9.11 -14.21
C PHE A 183 -7.25 9.36 -12.71
N THR A 184 -7.84 10.49 -12.30
CA THR A 184 -8.09 10.79 -10.88
C THR A 184 -9.02 9.76 -10.23
N THR A 185 -10.03 9.28 -10.96
CA THR A 185 -10.91 8.21 -10.48
C THR A 185 -10.13 6.92 -10.23
N VAL A 186 -9.25 6.53 -11.16
CA VAL A 186 -8.38 5.35 -11.00
C VAL A 186 -7.52 5.49 -9.75
N LEU A 187 -6.91 6.66 -9.54
CA LEU A 187 -6.08 6.91 -8.36
C LEU A 187 -6.85 6.81 -7.05
N ILE A 188 -8.09 7.30 -6.99
CA ILE A 188 -8.94 7.19 -5.81
C ILE A 188 -9.24 5.71 -5.51
N VAL A 189 -9.62 4.95 -6.53
CA VAL A 189 -9.91 3.51 -6.37
C VAL A 189 -8.65 2.76 -5.93
N GLN A 190 -7.50 3.08 -6.52
CA GLN A 190 -6.21 2.49 -6.18
C GLN A 190 -5.84 2.78 -4.72
N ALA A 191 -6.02 4.02 -4.27
CA ALA A 191 -5.79 4.40 -2.88
C ALA A 191 -6.73 3.66 -1.91
N ALA A 192 -8.02 3.54 -2.24
CA ALA A 192 -8.98 2.79 -1.42
C ALA A 192 -8.59 1.31 -1.30
N VAL A 193 -8.15 0.69 -2.39
CA VAL A 193 -7.62 -0.68 -2.39
C VAL A 193 -6.41 -0.79 -1.45
N HIS A 194 -5.46 0.14 -1.51
CA HIS A 194 -4.32 0.14 -0.58
C HIS A 194 -4.75 0.26 0.89
N VAL A 195 -5.69 1.16 1.20
CA VAL A 195 -6.20 1.32 2.58
C VAL A 195 -6.84 0.02 3.07
N ILE A 196 -7.68 -0.64 2.27
CA ILE A 196 -8.36 -1.88 2.66
C ILE A 196 -7.35 -3.02 2.87
N PHE A 197 -6.43 -3.21 1.91
CA PHE A 197 -5.47 -4.31 1.94
C PHE A 197 -4.38 -4.16 3.01
N ILE A 198 -4.14 -2.94 3.52
CA ILE A 198 -3.22 -2.69 4.63
C ILE A 198 -3.96 -2.72 5.98
N LEU A 199 -5.10 -2.03 6.08
CA LEU A 199 -5.84 -1.89 7.33
C LEU A 199 -6.46 -3.21 7.80
N GLY A 200 -6.97 -4.02 6.86
CA GLY A 200 -7.56 -5.33 7.18
C GLY A 200 -6.61 -6.24 7.96
N PRO A 201 -5.44 -6.61 7.38
CA PRO A 201 -4.40 -7.36 8.07
C PRO A 201 -4.02 -6.82 9.44
N ILE A 202 -3.83 -5.51 9.57
CA ILE A 202 -3.39 -4.90 10.84
C ILE A 202 -4.46 -4.99 11.91
N ILE A 203 -5.72 -4.71 11.58
CA ILE A 203 -6.84 -4.88 12.54
C ILE A 203 -6.92 -6.33 13.00
N THR A 204 -6.78 -7.30 12.08
CA THR A 204 -6.84 -8.72 12.45
C THR A 204 -5.65 -9.14 13.30
N ILE A 205 -4.43 -8.67 13.01
CA ILE A 205 -3.23 -8.89 13.83
C ILE A 205 -3.46 -8.35 15.25
N VAL A 206 -3.87 -7.08 15.37
CA VAL A 206 -4.12 -6.43 16.66
C VAL A 206 -5.22 -7.16 17.43
N ALA A 207 -6.34 -7.51 16.78
CA ALA A 207 -7.39 -8.28 17.43
C ALA A 207 -6.91 -9.66 17.89
N SER A 208 -6.10 -10.34 17.09
CA SER A 208 -5.57 -11.66 17.46
C SER A 208 -4.65 -11.61 18.67
N VAL A 209 -3.79 -10.58 18.74
CA VAL A 209 -2.86 -10.37 19.85
C VAL A 209 -3.60 -10.02 21.15
N TYR A 210 -4.55 -9.09 21.12
CA TYR A 210 -5.19 -8.59 22.35
C TYR A 210 -6.39 -9.43 22.83
N PHE A 211 -7.01 -10.21 21.94
CA PHE A 211 -8.11 -11.12 22.29
C PHE A 211 -7.69 -12.60 22.31
N ASP A 212 -6.38 -12.89 22.20
CA ASP A 212 -5.79 -14.24 22.18
C ASP A 212 -6.49 -15.18 21.15
N ILE A 213 -6.79 -14.65 19.95
CA ILE A 213 -7.42 -15.42 18.87
C ILE A 213 -6.34 -16.20 18.11
N TYR A 214 -6.44 -17.51 18.09
CA TYR A 214 -5.53 -18.39 17.37
C TYR A 214 -5.90 -18.47 15.88
N ILE A 215 -4.93 -18.22 15.02
CA ILE A 215 -5.08 -18.33 13.57
C ILE A 215 -4.15 -19.45 13.09
N ASN A 216 -4.75 -20.55 12.65
CA ASN A 216 -4.02 -21.64 12.01
C ASN A 216 -3.27 -21.09 10.78
N ASP A 217 -2.02 -21.50 10.59
CA ASP A 217 -1.07 -21.05 9.55
C ASP A 217 -0.35 -19.71 9.78
N GLY A 218 -0.23 -19.24 11.03
CA GLY A 218 0.71 -18.18 11.41
C GLY A 218 0.43 -16.82 10.75
N GLY A 219 -0.80 -16.56 10.29
CA GLY A 219 -1.10 -15.29 9.61
C GLY A 219 -0.38 -15.09 8.27
N LEU A 220 0.17 -16.16 7.66
CA LEU A 220 0.72 -16.13 6.30
C LEU A 220 -0.28 -15.57 5.28
N ALA A 221 -1.57 -15.87 5.46
CA ALA A 221 -2.65 -15.33 4.64
C ALA A 221 -2.66 -13.79 4.62
N PHE A 222 -2.37 -13.13 5.75
CA PHE A 222 -2.31 -11.67 5.83
C PHE A 222 -1.13 -11.10 5.05
N PHE A 223 0.04 -11.75 5.10
CA PHE A 223 1.18 -11.39 4.26
C PHE A 223 0.92 -11.62 2.78
N PHE A 224 0.20 -12.69 2.42
CA PHE A 224 -0.19 -12.91 1.04
C PHE A 224 -1.12 -11.82 0.54
N VAL A 225 -2.10 -11.41 1.35
CA VAL A 225 -3.00 -10.28 1.04
C VAL A 225 -2.18 -8.99 0.87
N GLU A 226 -1.29 -8.68 1.82
CA GLU A 226 -0.47 -7.47 1.78
C GLU A 226 0.52 -7.46 0.61
N ALA A 227 1.15 -8.60 0.29
CA ALA A 227 2.07 -8.73 -0.84
C ALA A 227 1.34 -8.57 -2.20
N HIS A 228 0.09 -9.04 -2.28
CA HIS A 228 -0.74 -8.91 -3.48
C HIS A 228 -1.35 -7.52 -3.67
N GLN A 229 -1.24 -6.62 -2.69
CA GLN A 229 -1.79 -5.27 -2.81
C GLN A 229 -1.27 -4.55 -4.08
N GLY A 230 0.02 -4.70 -4.40
CA GLY A 230 0.65 -4.05 -5.57
C GLY A 230 0.15 -4.64 -6.88
N THR A 231 -0.07 -5.95 -6.91
CA THR A 231 -0.65 -6.66 -8.04
C THR A 231 -2.11 -6.25 -8.25
N ALA A 232 -2.91 -6.23 -7.18
CA ALA A 232 -4.31 -5.79 -7.21
C ALA A 232 -4.43 -4.33 -7.69
N SER A 233 -3.58 -3.45 -7.16
CA SER A 233 -3.46 -2.04 -7.54
C SER A 233 -3.13 -1.85 -9.03
N THR A 234 -2.20 -2.66 -9.55
CA THR A 234 -1.83 -2.66 -10.98
C THR A 234 -2.96 -3.20 -11.87
N LEU A 235 -3.64 -4.28 -11.45
CA LEU A 235 -4.78 -4.84 -12.18
C LEU A 235 -5.93 -3.83 -12.25
N VAL A 236 -6.26 -3.18 -11.14
CA VAL A 236 -7.25 -2.09 -11.10
C VAL A 236 -6.86 -0.98 -12.07
N PHE A 237 -5.59 -0.58 -12.11
CA PHE A 237 -5.11 0.41 -13.07
C PHE A 237 -5.32 -0.04 -14.53
N ILE A 238 -4.94 -1.28 -14.86
CA ILE A 238 -5.11 -1.85 -16.21
C ILE A 238 -6.57 -1.91 -16.62
N PHE A 239 -7.46 -2.40 -15.74
CA PHE A 239 -8.88 -2.56 -16.05
C PHE A 239 -9.63 -1.23 -16.13
N THR A 240 -9.23 -0.25 -15.32
CA THR A 240 -9.91 1.04 -15.24
C THR A 240 -9.42 2.01 -16.32
N HIS A 241 -8.15 1.95 -16.74
CA HIS A 241 -7.56 2.87 -17.72
C HIS A 241 -7.69 2.37 -19.17
N SER A 242 -8.44 3.09 -20.03
CA SER A 242 -8.76 2.63 -21.40
C SER A 242 -7.55 2.47 -22.30
N VAL A 243 -6.53 3.32 -22.15
CA VAL A 243 -5.32 3.26 -22.98
C VAL A 243 -4.53 2.01 -22.63
N THR A 244 -4.36 1.74 -21.33
CA THR A 244 -3.65 0.56 -20.84
C THR A 244 -4.36 -0.71 -21.26
N LYS A 245 -5.70 -0.72 -21.16
CA LYS A 245 -6.56 -1.80 -21.65
C LYS A 245 -6.38 -2.08 -23.15
N LYS A 246 -6.29 -1.04 -23.98
CA LYS A 246 -6.01 -1.17 -25.43
C LYS A 246 -4.63 -1.75 -25.68
N SER A 247 -3.60 -1.26 -24.97
CA SER A 247 -2.22 -1.77 -25.09
C SER A 247 -2.10 -3.23 -24.67
N VAL A 248 -2.76 -3.64 -23.58
CA VAL A 248 -2.78 -5.02 -23.12
C VAL A 248 -3.51 -5.91 -24.11
N ASN A 249 -4.68 -5.50 -24.62
CA ASN A 249 -5.38 -6.26 -25.67
C ASN A 249 -4.52 -6.43 -26.94
N TYR A 250 -3.78 -5.38 -27.33
CA TYR A 250 -2.84 -5.47 -28.46
C TYR A 250 -1.72 -6.47 -28.18
N ALA A 251 -1.10 -6.42 -27.00
CA ALA A 251 -0.05 -7.37 -26.60
C ALA A 251 -0.56 -8.81 -26.51
N VAL A 252 -1.74 -9.03 -25.92
CA VAL A 252 -2.40 -10.34 -25.82
C VAL A 252 -2.73 -10.88 -27.21
N ASN A 253 -3.29 -10.07 -28.11
CA ASN A 253 -3.60 -10.51 -29.47
C ASN A 253 -2.33 -10.79 -30.28
N ARG A 254 -1.25 -10.04 -30.06
CA ARG A 254 0.06 -10.33 -30.66
C ARG A 254 0.64 -11.65 -30.14
N GLY A 255 0.55 -11.91 -28.84
CA GLY A 255 0.95 -13.17 -28.22
C GLY A 255 0.14 -14.36 -28.77
N ARG A 256 -1.20 -14.23 -28.83
CA ARG A 256 -2.08 -15.24 -29.44
C ARG A 256 -1.68 -15.55 -30.88
N LYS A 257 -1.38 -14.51 -31.67
CA LYS A 257 -0.93 -14.66 -33.07
C LYS A 257 0.40 -15.40 -33.19
N ILE A 258 1.33 -15.20 -32.24
CA ILE A 258 2.61 -15.92 -32.17
C ILE A 258 2.39 -17.41 -31.83
N VAL A 259 1.42 -17.71 -30.97
CA VAL A 259 1.07 -19.09 -30.54
C VAL A 259 0.07 -19.76 -31.50
N GLY A 260 -0.22 -19.16 -32.66
CA GLY A 260 -1.14 -19.73 -33.66
C GLY A 260 -2.63 -19.68 -33.28
N LEU A 261 -2.98 -18.96 -32.21
CA LEU A 261 -4.36 -18.79 -31.76
C LEU A 261 -5.03 -17.59 -32.44
N HIS A 262 -6.31 -17.74 -32.78
CA HIS A 262 -7.08 -16.66 -33.38
C HIS A 262 -7.20 -15.47 -32.39
N PRO A 263 -7.02 -14.21 -32.84
CA PRO A 263 -7.20 -13.03 -32.00
C PRO A 263 -8.62 -12.98 -31.45
N SER A 264 -8.73 -12.66 -30.15
CA SER A 264 -10.02 -12.57 -29.46
C SER A 264 -10.35 -11.11 -29.20
N ASN A 265 -11.43 -10.64 -29.80
CA ASN A 265 -12.00 -9.31 -29.50
C ASN A 265 -12.90 -9.33 -28.26
N ASN A 266 -13.17 -10.51 -27.69
CA ASN A 266 -14.18 -10.70 -26.66
C ASN A 266 -13.70 -10.44 -25.23
N ILE A 267 -12.39 -10.39 -24.97
CA ILE A 267 -11.92 -10.30 -23.58
C ILE A 267 -12.34 -8.97 -22.96
N TRP A 268 -12.45 -7.90 -23.76
CA TRP A 268 -13.05 -6.66 -23.28
C TRP A 268 -13.66 -5.82 -24.40
N SER A 269 -15.00 -5.77 -24.48
CA SER A 269 -15.70 -4.86 -25.38
C SER A 269 -15.35 -3.41 -25.01
N VAL A 270 -14.43 -2.82 -25.75
CA VAL A 270 -14.27 -1.36 -25.77
C VAL A 270 -15.52 -0.84 -26.46
N SER A 271 -16.35 -0.06 -25.75
CA SER A 271 -17.57 0.47 -26.34
C SER A 271 -17.23 1.22 -27.63
N LYS A 272 -17.97 0.90 -28.71
CA LYS A 272 -17.80 1.45 -30.07
C LYS A 272 -17.80 2.98 -30.15
N VAL A 273 -18.16 3.67 -29.06
CA VAL A 273 -18.27 5.13 -28.97
C VAL A 273 -16.93 5.85 -29.15
N GLU A 274 -15.79 5.20 -28.88
CA GLU A 274 -14.47 5.85 -29.01
C GLU A 274 -13.79 5.65 -30.38
N VAL A 275 -14.39 4.87 -31.28
CA VAL A 275 -13.87 4.67 -32.66
C VAL A 275 -14.31 5.81 -33.58
N ARG A 276 -15.44 6.48 -33.29
CA ARG A 276 -15.98 7.54 -34.15
C ARG A 276 -15.25 8.88 -34.09
N SER A 277 -14.36 9.10 -33.11
CA SER A 277 -13.61 10.38 -33.01
C SER A 277 -12.35 10.42 -33.88
N LYS A 278 -12.01 9.34 -34.59
CA LYS A 278 -10.93 9.33 -35.59
C LYS A 278 -11.45 9.35 -37.03
N SER A 279 -12.76 9.49 -37.23
CA SER A 279 -13.40 9.46 -38.56
C SER A 279 -14.19 10.72 -38.88
N VAL A 280 -13.92 11.84 -38.19
CA VAL A 280 -14.48 13.14 -38.58
C VAL A 280 -13.34 14.15 -38.60
N VAL A 281 -12.78 14.25 -39.82
CA VAL A 281 -11.92 15.28 -40.41
C VAL A 281 -10.56 15.51 -39.74
#